data_AF-A0A833E4R2-F1
#
_entry.id   AF-A0A833E4R2-F1
#
_cell.length_a   1.000
_cell.length_b   1.000
_cell.length_c   1.000
_cell.angle_alpha   90.00
_cell.angle_beta   90.00
_cell.angle_gamma   90.00
#
_symmetry.space_group_name_H-M   'P 1'
#
loop_
_entity.id
_entity.type
_entity.pdbx_description
1 polymer ?
#
loop_
_entity_poly.entity_id
_entity_poly.type
_entity_poly.pdbx_seq_one_letter_code
_entity_poly.pdbx_strand_id
1 'polypeptide(L)'
;MKKLLTGMLLLGSLFLSLAAAANGISLLSCWYPWDYDTDVHQWNDNEWVWAGVRGQVEICDGEFQRILTNTVRHTAYWKGVNVDPSRDVIRRAYPEYAVTQIHYRRINGDDGYATAYIPNFYR
;
A
#
# COMPACT_ATOMS: atom_id res chain seq x y z
N MET A 1 14.04 60.10 30.83
CA MET A 1 14.71 58.85 30.40
C MET A 1 13.87 57.62 30.79
N LYS A 2 12.67 57.42 30.23
CA LYS A 2 11.82 56.24 30.51
C LYS A 2 11.06 55.68 29.29
N LYS A 3 11.26 56.23 28.08
CA LYS A 3 10.53 55.81 26.86
C LYS A 3 11.36 55.02 25.85
N LEU A 4 12.65 54.75 26.13
CA LEU A 4 13.56 54.04 25.23
C LEU A 4 13.69 52.54 25.52
N LEU A 5 13.29 52.07 26.71
CA LEU A 5 13.38 50.65 27.08
C LEU A 5 12.17 49.81 26.63
N THR A 6 11.05 50.42 26.31
CA THR A 6 9.82 49.70 25.96
C THR A 6 9.78 49.25 24.50
N GLY A 7 10.53 49.90 23.60
CA GLY A 7 10.58 49.55 22.18
C GLY A 7 11.43 48.32 21.87
N MET A 8 12.49 48.07 22.65
CA MET A 8 13.38 46.91 22.44
C MET A 8 12.82 45.59 22.97
N LEU A 9 11.87 45.62 23.91
CA LEU A 9 11.23 44.41 24.45
C LEU A 9 10.16 43.83 23.50
N LEU A 10 9.55 44.66 22.64
CA LEU A 10 8.53 44.22 21.68
C LEU A 10 9.12 43.61 20.39
N LEU A 11 10.36 43.98 20.02
CA LEU A 11 11.06 43.31 18.92
C LEU A 11 11.64 41.96 19.33
N GLY A 12 12.09 41.80 20.58
CA GLY A 12 12.62 40.52 21.08
C GLY A 12 11.58 39.40 21.14
N SER A 13 10.31 39.73 21.46
CA SER A 13 9.24 38.73 21.54
C SER A 13 8.72 38.30 20.17
N LEU A 14 8.80 39.14 19.13
CA LEU A 14 8.34 38.80 17.78
C LEU A 14 9.25 37.76 17.10
N PHE A 15 10.56 37.79 17.36
CA PHE A 15 11.51 36.82 16.81
C PHE A 15 11.48 35.47 17.53
N LEU A 16 11.11 35.43 18.82
CA LEU A 16 10.93 34.17 19.55
C LEU A 16 9.66 33.42 19.13
N SER A 17 8.59 34.14 18.77
CA SER A 17 7.38 33.52 18.20
C SER A 17 7.59 32.94 16.79
N LEU A 18 8.53 33.47 16.01
CA LEU A 18 8.81 32.97 14.65
C LEU A 18 9.65 31.68 14.67
N ALA A 19 10.54 31.51 15.65
CA ALA A 19 11.31 30.28 15.85
C ALA A 19 10.46 29.10 16.35
N ALA A 20 9.35 29.37 17.06
CA ALA A 20 8.40 28.32 17.48
C ALA A 20 7.52 27.81 16.32
N ALA A 21 7.28 28.64 15.30
CA ALA A 21 6.56 28.22 14.08
C ALA A 21 7.44 27.40 13.12
N ALA A 22 8.77 27.52 13.20
CA ALA A 22 9.71 26.73 12.41
C ALA A 22 9.85 25.27 12.90
N ASN A 23 9.46 25.00 14.15
CA ASN A 23 9.31 23.65 14.69
C ASN A 23 7.85 23.19 14.60
N GLY A 24 7.11 23.65 13.59
CA GLY A 24 5.84 23.06 13.22
C GLY A 24 6.08 21.58 12.99
N ILE A 25 5.78 20.77 14.01
CA ILE A 25 5.56 19.34 13.87
C ILE A 25 4.44 19.26 12.84
N SER A 26 4.81 19.07 11.57
CA SER A 26 3.85 18.61 10.58
C SER A 26 3.42 17.25 11.10
N LEU A 27 2.31 17.21 11.84
CA LEU A 27 1.61 15.97 12.11
C LEU A 27 1.11 15.53 10.73
N LEU A 28 1.95 14.78 10.03
CA LEU A 28 1.61 14.17 8.75
C LEU A 28 0.21 13.58 8.89
N SER A 29 -0.73 14.07 8.09
CA SER A 29 -2.10 13.57 8.14
C SER A 29 -2.13 12.24 7.43
N CYS A 30 -1.78 11.18 8.16
CA CYS A 30 -1.80 9.83 7.63
C CYS A 30 -3.21 9.25 7.67
N TRP A 31 -3.57 8.54 6.62
CA TRP A 31 -4.82 7.79 6.53
C TRP A 31 -4.55 6.42 5.92
N TYR A 32 -5.44 5.47 6.21
CA TYR A 32 -5.21 4.05 6.01
C TYR A 32 -6.27 3.39 5.11
N PRO A 33 -6.39 3.79 3.83
CA PRO A 33 -7.39 3.22 2.94
C PRO A 33 -7.10 1.73 2.65
N TRP A 34 -8.15 1.02 2.25
CA TRP A 34 -8.02 -0.33 1.73
C TRP A 34 -7.70 -0.29 0.25
N ASP A 35 -6.67 -1.04 -0.14
CA ASP A 35 -6.33 -1.34 -1.52
C ASP A 35 -6.57 -2.83 -1.80
N TYR A 36 -6.90 -3.14 -3.03
CA TYR A 36 -7.18 -4.50 -3.48
C TYR A 36 -6.94 -4.63 -4.97
N ASP A 37 -6.49 -5.82 -5.35
CA ASP A 37 -6.36 -6.21 -6.74
C ASP A 37 -6.81 -7.66 -6.93
N THR A 38 -7.27 -7.97 -8.14
CA THR A 38 -7.72 -9.29 -8.54
C THR A 38 -7.37 -9.57 -9.99
N ASP A 39 -6.95 -10.79 -10.27
CA ASP A 39 -6.77 -11.28 -11.63
C ASP A 39 -7.55 -12.59 -11.81
N VAL A 40 -8.50 -12.56 -12.74
CA VAL A 40 -9.49 -13.61 -12.95
C VAL A 40 -9.46 -14.03 -14.41
N HIS A 41 -9.23 -15.32 -14.63
CA HIS A 41 -9.24 -15.94 -15.95
C HIS A 41 -10.33 -17.01 -15.94
N GLN A 42 -11.30 -16.89 -16.84
CA GLN A 42 -12.40 -17.86 -16.96
C GLN A 42 -12.63 -18.20 -18.42
N TRP A 43 -12.62 -19.49 -18.75
CA TRP A 43 -12.90 -19.99 -20.10
C TRP A 43 -14.26 -20.67 -20.18
N ASN A 44 -14.73 -21.26 -19.08
CA ASN A 44 -16.08 -21.83 -18.92
C ASN A 44 -16.37 -22.07 -17.43
N ASP A 45 -17.56 -22.59 -17.10
CA ASP A 45 -18.02 -22.84 -15.72
C ASP A 45 -17.18 -23.89 -14.95
N ASN A 46 -16.38 -24.68 -15.66
CA ASN A 46 -15.53 -25.71 -15.11
C ASN A 46 -14.03 -25.41 -15.23
N GLU A 47 -13.63 -24.33 -15.89
CA GLU A 47 -12.24 -23.97 -16.13
C GLU A 47 -12.04 -22.48 -15.83
N TRP A 48 -11.46 -22.19 -14.66
CA TRP A 48 -11.18 -20.82 -14.21
C TRP A 48 -10.10 -20.75 -13.12
N VAL A 49 -9.51 -19.57 -12.98
CA VAL A 49 -8.51 -19.21 -11.95
C VAL A 49 -8.84 -17.82 -11.39
N TRP A 50 -8.71 -17.65 -10.07
CA TRP A 50 -8.90 -16.40 -9.35
C TRP A 50 -7.73 -16.16 -8.39
N ALA A 51 -6.90 -15.17 -8.69
CA ALA A 51 -5.94 -14.59 -7.75
C ALA A 51 -6.49 -13.27 -7.19
N GLY A 52 -6.30 -13.04 -5.89
CA GLY A 52 -6.74 -11.82 -5.22
C GLY A 52 -5.82 -11.45 -4.07
N VAL A 53 -5.67 -10.16 -3.84
CA VAL A 53 -4.95 -9.61 -2.68
C VAL A 53 -5.68 -8.36 -2.21
N ARG A 54 -5.75 -8.16 -0.89
CA ARG A 54 -6.26 -6.93 -0.29
C ARG A 54 -5.45 -6.58 0.96
N GLY A 55 -5.32 -5.30 1.27
CA GLY A 55 -4.63 -4.82 2.46
C GLY A 55 -4.89 -3.34 2.70
N GLN A 56 -4.55 -2.83 3.89
CA GLN A 56 -4.51 -1.40 4.12
C GLN A 56 -3.15 -0.83 3.70
N VAL A 57 -3.16 0.34 3.09
CA VAL A 57 -1.97 1.11 2.75
C VAL A 57 -1.91 2.35 3.64
N GLU A 58 -0.73 2.75 4.07
CA GLU A 58 -0.50 4.00 4.79
C GLU A 58 -0.15 5.09 3.78
N ILE A 59 -0.97 6.13 3.73
CA ILE A 59 -0.75 7.31 2.89
C ILE A 59 -0.62 8.52 3.80
N CYS A 60 0.49 9.24 3.68
CA CYS A 60 0.77 10.46 4.45
C CYS A 60 1.04 11.58 3.46
N ASP A 61 0.41 12.74 3.64
CA ASP A 61 0.54 13.91 2.75
C ASP A 61 0.34 13.61 1.25
N GLY A 62 -0.51 12.62 0.95
CA GLY A 62 -0.81 12.18 -0.41
C GLY A 62 0.18 11.18 -1.01
N GLU A 63 1.23 10.80 -0.28
CA GLU A 63 2.24 9.84 -0.72
C GLU A 63 2.08 8.48 -0.02
N PHE A 64 2.17 7.41 -0.81
CA PHE A 64 2.23 6.05 -0.27
C PHE A 64 3.50 5.89 0.57
N GLN A 65 3.32 5.36 1.77
CA GLN A 65 4.44 5.05 2.67
C GLN A 65 4.74 3.55 2.68
N ARG A 66 3.71 2.74 2.89
CA ARG A 66 3.82 1.27 2.96
C ARG A 66 2.47 0.58 2.94
N ILE A 67 2.49 -0.73 2.68
CA ILE A 67 1.42 -1.66 3.02
C ILE A 67 1.54 -2.07 4.48
N LEU A 68 0.42 -2.06 5.20
CA LEU A 68 0.31 -2.65 6.53
C LEU A 68 0.20 -4.18 6.38
N THR A 69 1.33 -4.87 6.34
CA THR A 69 1.42 -6.30 5.98
C THR A 69 0.57 -7.22 6.85
N ASN A 70 0.33 -6.86 8.11
CA ASN A 70 -0.53 -7.60 9.04
C ASN A 70 -2.03 -7.54 8.66
N THR A 71 -2.44 -6.61 7.80
CA THR A 71 -3.80 -6.50 7.28
C THR A 71 -4.02 -7.27 5.98
N VAL A 72 -2.93 -7.74 5.36
CA VAL A 72 -2.97 -8.35 4.03
C VAL A 72 -3.68 -9.69 4.07
N ARG A 73 -4.61 -9.89 3.12
CA ARG A 73 -5.26 -11.17 2.87
C ARG A 73 -5.07 -11.57 1.42
N HIS A 74 -4.76 -12.85 1.23
CA HIS A 74 -4.56 -13.46 -0.07
C HIS A 74 -5.72 -14.41 -0.40
N THR A 75 -6.16 -14.39 -1.65
CA THR A 75 -7.18 -15.28 -2.18
C THR A 75 -6.61 -16.00 -3.41
N ALA A 76 -6.64 -17.32 -3.42
CA ALA A 76 -6.25 -18.10 -4.58
C ALA A 76 -7.18 -19.31 -4.72
N TYR A 77 -7.96 -19.32 -5.79
CA TYR A 77 -8.88 -20.41 -6.12
C TYR A 77 -8.79 -20.74 -7.59
N TRP A 78 -9.11 -21.98 -7.93
CA TRP A 78 -9.13 -22.44 -9.31
C TRP A 78 -10.05 -23.65 -9.45
N LYS A 79 -10.47 -23.92 -10.68
CA LYS A 79 -11.25 -25.10 -11.05
C LYS A 79 -10.88 -25.53 -12.46
N GLY A 80 -10.76 -26.84 -12.66
CA GLY A 80 -10.48 -27.45 -13.97
C GLY A 80 -9.18 -27.02 -14.62
N VAL A 81 -8.21 -26.55 -13.85
CA VAL A 81 -6.82 -26.34 -14.28
C VAL A 81 -5.88 -27.13 -13.37
N ASN A 82 -4.71 -27.46 -13.86
CA ASN A 82 -3.65 -28.08 -13.06
C ASN A 82 -2.84 -27.00 -12.35
N VAL A 83 -2.79 -27.09 -11.02
CA VAL A 83 -2.02 -26.21 -10.14
C VAL A 83 -1.46 -27.10 -9.03
N ASP A 84 -0.16 -27.06 -8.80
CA ASP A 84 0.48 -27.60 -7.59
C ASP A 84 0.51 -26.49 -6.52
N PRO A 85 -0.33 -26.54 -5.47
CA PRO A 85 -0.41 -25.46 -4.48
C PRO A 85 0.90 -25.17 -3.75
N SER A 86 1.81 -26.15 -3.69
CA SER A 86 3.09 -26.01 -2.99
C SER A 86 4.15 -25.27 -3.81
N ARG A 87 3.96 -25.20 -5.14
CA ARG A 87 4.94 -24.66 -6.08
C ARG A 87 4.41 -23.50 -6.91
N ASP A 88 3.15 -23.60 -7.32
CA ASP A 88 2.54 -22.70 -8.31
C ASP A 88 1.80 -21.53 -7.66
N VAL A 89 1.61 -21.55 -6.33
CA VAL A 89 0.89 -20.48 -5.62
C VAL A 89 1.85 -19.69 -4.73
N ILE A 90 2.07 -18.43 -5.11
CA ILE A 90 2.89 -17.48 -4.38
C ILE A 90 1.97 -16.50 -3.64
N ARG A 91 2.21 -16.33 -2.35
CA ARG A 91 1.56 -15.32 -1.50
C ARG A 91 2.63 -14.61 -0.70
N ARG A 92 2.80 -13.31 -0.93
CA ARG A 92 3.82 -12.52 -0.23
C ARG A 92 3.28 -11.14 0.10
N ALA A 93 3.66 -10.64 1.27
CA ALA A 93 3.36 -9.30 1.72
C ALA A 93 4.62 -8.68 2.31
N TYR A 94 4.99 -7.54 1.75
CA TYR A 94 6.09 -6.69 2.19
C TYR A 94 5.56 -5.25 2.31
N PRO A 95 6.25 -4.36 3.05
CA PRO A 95 5.88 -2.95 3.10
C PRO A 95 5.77 -2.30 1.71
N GLU A 96 6.54 -2.76 0.73
CA GLU A 96 6.61 -2.20 -0.61
C GLU A 96 5.64 -2.84 -1.60
N TYR A 97 5.15 -4.05 -1.34
CA TYR A 97 4.18 -4.71 -2.22
C TYR A 97 3.49 -5.89 -1.55
N ALA A 98 2.30 -6.24 -2.05
CA ALA A 98 1.66 -7.50 -1.75
C ALA A 98 1.23 -8.20 -3.04
N VAL A 99 1.44 -9.51 -3.12
CA VAL A 99 1.15 -10.28 -4.33
C VAL A 99 0.50 -11.62 -4.00
N THR A 100 -0.48 -11.98 -4.81
CA THR A 100 -0.94 -13.35 -4.98
C THR A 100 -0.75 -13.73 -6.44
N GLN A 101 0.03 -14.77 -6.71
CA GLN A 101 0.24 -15.29 -8.06
C GLN A 101 -0.07 -16.79 -8.11
N ILE A 102 -0.73 -17.22 -9.18
CA ILE A 102 -1.07 -18.61 -9.46
C ILE A 102 -0.56 -18.93 -10.86
N HIS A 103 0.44 -19.80 -10.96
CA HIS A 103 0.78 -20.46 -12.21
C HIS A 103 -0.22 -21.59 -12.46
N TYR A 104 -0.72 -21.73 -13.68
CA TYR A 104 -1.70 -22.75 -14.02
C TYR A 104 -1.44 -23.36 -15.38
N ARG A 105 -1.81 -24.64 -15.54
CA ARG A 105 -1.92 -25.30 -16.83
C ARG A 105 -3.37 -25.67 -17.13
N ARG A 106 -3.89 -25.19 -18.24
CA ARG A 106 -5.22 -25.46 -18.76
C ARG A 106 -5.37 -26.88 -19.27
N ILE A 107 -6.61 -27.32 -19.46
CA ILE A 107 -6.92 -28.69 -19.95
C ILE A 107 -6.42 -28.87 -21.40
N ASN A 108 -6.45 -27.81 -22.20
CA ASN A 108 -5.94 -27.82 -23.57
C ASN A 108 -4.40 -27.81 -23.64
N GLY A 109 -3.70 -27.71 -22.50
CA GLY A 109 -2.25 -27.72 -22.40
C GLY A 109 -1.60 -26.33 -22.29
N ASP A 110 -2.36 -25.24 -22.43
CA ASP A 110 -1.81 -23.89 -22.31
C ASP A 110 -1.38 -23.57 -20.87
N ASP A 111 -0.24 -22.90 -20.71
CA ASP A 111 0.25 -22.40 -19.44
C ASP A 111 -0.05 -20.89 -19.28
N GLY A 112 -0.27 -20.44 -18.05
CA GLY A 112 -0.53 -19.03 -17.75
C GLY A 112 -0.33 -18.65 -16.29
N TYR A 113 -0.48 -17.36 -16.02
CA TYR A 113 -0.38 -16.80 -14.66
C TYR A 113 -1.60 -15.93 -14.38
N ALA A 114 -2.20 -16.10 -13.20
CA ALA A 114 -3.09 -15.11 -12.61
C ALA A 114 -2.31 -14.36 -11.53
N THR A 115 -2.19 -13.03 -11.63
CA THR A 115 -1.39 -12.21 -10.71
C THR A 115 -2.19 -11.02 -10.20
N ALA A 116 -2.51 -11.02 -8.91
CA ALA A 116 -3.07 -9.88 -8.21
C ALA A 116 -1.99 -9.19 -7.38
N TYR A 117 -1.87 -7.87 -7.50
CA TYR A 117 -0.74 -7.10 -7.01
C TYR A 117 -1.15 -5.74 -6.43
N ILE A 118 -0.73 -5.47 -5.19
CA ILE A 118 -0.75 -4.12 -4.60
C ILE A 118 0.67 -3.56 -4.73
N PRO A 119 0.92 -2.61 -5.65
CA PRO A 119 2.22 -1.98 -5.84
C PRO A 119 2.49 -0.90 -4.79
N ASN A 120 3.78 -0.61 -4.57
CA ASN A 120 4.20 0.73 -4.19
C ASN A 120 4.46 1.54 -5.48
N PHE A 121 3.70 2.62 -5.68
CA PHE A 121 3.84 3.49 -6.85
C PHE A 121 5.02 4.49 -6.75
N TYR A 122 5.72 4.55 -5.62
CA TYR A 122 6.78 5.53 -5.34
C TYR A 122 8.07 4.79 -4.94
N ARG A 123 9.01 4.71 -5.89
CA ARG A 123 10.39 4.27 -5.69
C ARG A 123 11.34 5.23 -6.40
#